data_AF-A0A507E097-F1
#
_entry.id   AF-A0A507E097-F1
#
_cell.length_a   1.000
_cell.length_b   1.000
_cell.length_c   1.000
_cell.angle_alpha   90.00
_cell.angle_beta   90.00
_cell.angle_gamma   90.00
#
_symmetry.space_group_name_H-M   'P 1'
#
loop_
_entity.id
_entity.type
_entity.pdbx_description
1 polymer ?
#
loop_
_entity_poly.entity_id
_entity_poly.type
_entity_poly.pdbx_seq_one_letter_code
_entity_poly.pdbx_strand_id
1 'polypeptide(L)'
;MTTDIFIGLIGTPLDSDLFREHLSKNHPPGQQEPDEIKAFPDTTFHNYHSLGISYSFDLPPANKTGAPRLAAIHFYNDGTSGYKRYKLKLALPYGLELSATGKAIVEVLGEPSNKTKFPKCCIVYSEKGVQVDLAAKDWEDPLYVAAALDGWGGNWAMGWTIHKRPHL
;
A
#
# COMPACT_ATOMS: atom_id res chain seq x y z
N MET A 1 -9.69 1.12 -21.28
CA MET A 1 -9.46 1.23 -19.82
C MET A 1 -8.24 0.38 -19.51
N THR A 2 -7.13 1.00 -19.15
CA THR A 2 -5.95 0.28 -18.66
C THR A 2 -6.35 -0.35 -17.32
N THR A 3 -6.45 -1.67 -17.26
CA THR A 3 -6.67 -2.38 -16.00
C THR A 3 -5.53 -2.01 -15.07
N ASP A 4 -5.88 -1.53 -13.88
CA ASP A 4 -4.93 -1.20 -12.85
C ASP A 4 -4.13 -2.44 -12.45
N ILE A 5 -2.84 -2.44 -12.79
CA ILE A 5 -1.96 -3.61 -12.64
C ILE A 5 -1.95 -4.06 -11.19
N PHE A 6 -1.99 -3.14 -10.23
CA PHE A 6 -1.95 -3.48 -8.81
C PHE A 6 -3.22 -4.18 -8.35
N ILE A 7 -4.39 -3.73 -8.79
CA ILE A 7 -5.67 -4.37 -8.45
C ILE A 7 -5.70 -5.80 -9.00
N GLY A 8 -5.16 -6.02 -10.20
CA GLY A 8 -5.06 -7.36 -10.82
C GLY A 8 -4.17 -8.35 -10.07
N LEU A 9 -3.21 -7.86 -9.27
CA LEU A 9 -2.33 -8.70 -8.46
C LEU A 9 -2.99 -9.16 -7.15
N ILE A 10 -3.97 -8.41 -6.64
CA ILE A 10 -4.58 -8.72 -5.35
C ILE A 10 -5.21 -10.13 -5.38
N GLY A 11 -4.80 -10.96 -4.42
CA GLY A 11 -5.25 -12.34 -4.25
C GLY A 11 -4.41 -13.38 -4.98
N THR A 12 -3.43 -12.99 -5.79
CA THR A 12 -2.56 -13.96 -6.48
C THR A 12 -1.60 -14.65 -5.50
N PRO A 13 -1.28 -15.93 -5.74
CA PRO A 13 -0.22 -16.62 -5.01
C PRO A 13 1.15 -15.92 -5.17
N LEU A 14 1.97 -15.98 -4.13
CA LEU A 14 3.35 -15.47 -4.14
C LEU A 14 4.19 -16.06 -5.29
N ASP A 15 3.95 -17.34 -5.62
CA ASP A 15 4.67 -18.09 -6.65
C ASP A 15 3.99 -18.06 -8.03
N SER A 16 2.94 -17.26 -8.19
CA SER A 16 2.23 -17.17 -9.46
C SER A 16 3.07 -16.49 -10.55
N ASP A 17 2.89 -16.95 -11.79
CA ASP A 17 3.54 -16.36 -12.96
C ASP A 17 3.17 -14.88 -13.12
N LEU A 18 1.94 -14.49 -12.79
CA LEU A 18 1.50 -13.09 -12.84
C LEU A 18 2.31 -12.20 -11.88
N PHE A 19 2.55 -12.65 -10.65
CA PHE A 19 3.34 -11.88 -9.69
C PHE A 19 4.81 -11.81 -10.10
N ARG A 20 5.38 -12.93 -10.56
CA ARG A 20 6.76 -12.98 -11.08
C ARG A 20 6.96 -12.09 -12.31
N GLU A 21 5.99 -12.08 -13.22
CA GLU A 21 5.99 -11.23 -14.40
C GLU A 21 5.88 -9.74 -14.02
N HIS A 22 5.07 -9.42 -13.02
CA HIS A 22 5.02 -8.06 -12.48
C HIS A 22 6.37 -7.61 -11.93
N LEU A 23 7.03 -8.43 -11.11
CA LEU A 23 8.36 -8.12 -10.59
C LEU A 23 9.37 -7.95 -11.73
N SER A 24 9.40 -8.88 -12.70
CA SER A 24 10.39 -8.83 -13.78
C SER A 24 10.21 -7.65 -14.73
N LYS A 25 8.97 -7.26 -15.02
CA LYS A 25 8.67 -6.15 -15.94
C LYS A 25 8.78 -4.79 -15.29
N ASN A 26 8.37 -4.66 -14.03
CA ASN A 26 8.15 -3.36 -13.41
C ASN A 26 9.22 -2.98 -12.40
N HIS A 27 9.91 -3.94 -11.78
CA HIS A 27 11.03 -3.64 -10.90
C HIS A 27 12.32 -3.45 -11.71
N PRO A 28 13.21 -2.51 -11.31
CA PRO A 28 14.51 -2.37 -11.94
C PRO A 28 15.32 -3.67 -11.90
N PRO A 29 16.16 -3.96 -12.92
CA PRO A 29 17.05 -5.11 -12.89
C PRO A 29 17.90 -5.15 -11.60
N GLY A 30 17.93 -6.30 -10.93
CA GLY A 30 18.63 -6.48 -9.65
C GLY A 30 17.81 -6.08 -8.42
N GLN A 31 16.53 -5.70 -8.58
CA GLN A 31 15.61 -5.37 -7.48
C GLN A 31 14.30 -6.19 -7.55
N GLN A 32 14.37 -7.39 -8.13
CA GLN A 32 13.24 -8.34 -8.18
C GLN A 32 13.05 -9.06 -6.83
N GLU A 33 14.12 -9.23 -6.06
CA GLU A 33 14.07 -9.79 -4.71
C GLU A 33 13.82 -8.70 -3.66
N PRO A 34 13.09 -9.01 -2.58
CA PRO A 34 12.83 -8.04 -1.52
C PRO A 34 14.12 -7.69 -0.76
N ASP A 35 14.21 -6.44 -0.33
CA ASP A 35 15.30 -5.97 0.55
C ASP A 35 15.21 -6.63 1.94
N GLU A 36 14.00 -6.95 2.38
CA GLU A 36 13.71 -7.64 3.65
C GLU A 36 12.43 -8.46 3.54
N ILE A 37 12.43 -9.65 4.14
CA ILE A 37 11.20 -10.44 4.38
C ILE A 37 10.89 -10.42 5.87
N LYS A 38 9.70 -9.94 6.23
CA LYS A 38 9.23 -9.90 7.62
C LYS A 38 8.01 -10.81 7.80
N ALA A 39 8.19 -11.87 8.56
CA ALA A 39 7.15 -12.87 8.80
C ALA A 39 6.45 -12.67 10.15
N PHE A 40 5.14 -12.87 10.16
CA PHE A 40 4.24 -12.92 11.30
C PHE A 40 3.44 -14.23 11.25
N PRO A 41 2.70 -14.61 12.32
CA PRO A 41 1.97 -15.88 12.35
C PRO A 41 0.95 -16.07 11.22
N ASP A 42 0.35 -14.99 10.72
CA ASP A 42 -0.73 -15.00 9.73
C ASP A 42 -0.38 -14.26 8.43
N THR A 43 0.75 -13.57 8.38
CA THR A 43 1.11 -12.66 7.29
C THR A 43 2.60 -12.67 7.04
N THR A 44 3.04 -12.53 5.79
CA THR A 44 4.43 -12.20 5.49
C THR A 44 4.53 -10.97 4.60
N PHE A 45 5.49 -10.11 4.89
CA PHE A 45 5.75 -8.88 4.13
C PHE A 45 7.03 -9.04 3.33
N HIS A 46 6.94 -8.73 2.04
CA HIS A 46 8.08 -8.63 1.14
C HIS A 46 8.35 -7.14 0.92
N ASN A 47 9.34 -6.61 1.64
CA ASN A 47 9.63 -5.19 1.72
C ASN A 47 10.69 -4.83 0.68
N TYR A 48 10.35 -3.88 -0.21
CA TYR A 48 11.28 -3.27 -1.15
C TYR A 48 11.51 -1.82 -0.72
N HIS A 49 12.20 -1.66 0.41
CA HIS A 49 12.53 -0.36 1.03
C HIS A 49 13.12 0.63 0.04
N SER A 50 14.02 0.16 -0.82
CA SER A 50 14.68 0.95 -1.86
C SER A 50 13.73 1.50 -2.93
N LEU A 51 12.60 0.82 -3.14
CA LEU A 51 11.57 1.11 -4.13
C LEU A 51 10.31 1.78 -3.56
N GLY A 52 10.19 1.86 -2.24
CA GLY A 52 9.03 2.46 -1.58
C GLY A 52 7.75 1.65 -1.73
N ILE A 53 7.86 0.32 -1.80
CA ILE A 53 6.72 -0.59 -1.92
C ILE A 53 6.89 -1.81 -1.01
N SER A 54 5.80 -2.29 -0.43
CA SER A 54 5.75 -3.56 0.31
C SER A 54 4.56 -4.38 -0.12
N TYR A 55 4.77 -5.68 -0.30
CA TYR A 55 3.72 -6.63 -0.65
C TYR A 55 3.43 -7.50 0.57
N SER A 56 2.19 -7.46 1.04
CA SER A 56 1.73 -8.22 2.20
C SER A 56 0.91 -9.42 1.77
N PHE A 57 1.33 -10.61 2.20
CA PHE A 57 0.71 -11.88 1.84
C PHE A 57 0.04 -12.50 3.06
N ASP A 58 -1.26 -12.78 2.95
CA ASP A 58 -1.97 -13.61 3.93
C ASP A 58 -1.44 -15.04 3.82
N LEU A 59 -1.02 -15.60 4.95
CA LEU A 59 -0.68 -17.01 5.08
C LEU A 59 -1.97 -17.82 5.28
N PRO A 60 -2.06 -19.04 4.73
CA PRO A 60 -3.16 -19.93 5.07
C PRO A 60 -3.15 -20.21 6.58
N PRO A 61 -4.32 -20.38 7.23
CA PRO A 61 -4.38 -20.84 8.61
C PRO A 61 -3.56 -22.11 8.81
N ALA A 62 -2.97 -22.30 9.99
CA ALA A 62 -2.06 -23.42 10.27
C ALA A 62 -2.65 -24.82 9.97
N ASN A 63 -3.98 -24.95 9.93
CA ASN A 63 -4.71 -26.18 9.62
C ASN A 63 -5.11 -26.31 8.13
N LYS A 64 -4.67 -25.42 7.25
CA LYS A 64 -4.97 -25.45 5.82
C LYS A 64 -3.68 -25.42 5.00
N THR A 65 -3.62 -26.26 3.98
CA THR A 65 -2.57 -26.21 2.97
C THR A 65 -2.93 -25.17 1.91
N GLY A 66 -1.99 -24.29 1.56
CA GLY A 66 -2.18 -23.31 0.49
C GLY A 66 -0.94 -22.46 0.29
N ALA A 67 -0.85 -21.80 -0.87
CA ALA A 67 0.17 -20.79 -1.08
C ALA A 67 -0.24 -19.46 -0.41
N PRO A 68 0.72 -18.69 0.15
CA PRO A 68 0.48 -17.32 0.58
C PRO A 68 -0.13 -16.49 -0.56
N ARG A 69 -1.10 -15.64 -0.25
CA ARG A 69 -1.81 -14.84 -1.25
C ARG A 69 -1.68 -13.36 -0.96
N LEU A 70 -1.40 -12.58 -2.01
CA LEU A 70 -1.23 -11.15 -1.90
C LEU A 70 -2.53 -10.52 -1.38
N ALA A 71 -2.48 -9.98 -0.18
CA ALA A 71 -3.62 -9.41 0.53
C ALA A 71 -3.64 -7.89 0.42
N ALA A 72 -2.45 -7.29 0.48
CA ALA A 72 -2.29 -5.85 0.35
C ALA A 72 -0.98 -5.44 -0.33
N ILE A 73 -1.01 -4.24 -0.92
CA ILE A 73 0.17 -3.56 -1.47
C ILE A 73 0.26 -2.20 -0.82
N HIS A 74 1.40 -1.92 -0.19
CA HIS A 74 1.68 -0.68 0.51
C HIS A 74 2.64 0.17 -0.31
N PHE A 75 2.31 1.45 -0.53
CA PHE A 75 3.15 2.43 -1.20
C PHE A 75 3.55 3.51 -0.21
N TYR A 76 4.84 3.82 -0.19
CA TYR A 76 5.42 4.72 0.78
C TYR A 76 5.92 6.01 0.15
N ASN A 77 5.77 7.11 0.88
CA ASN A 77 6.52 8.32 0.57
C ASN A 77 7.84 8.33 1.34
N ASP A 78 8.74 9.26 0.99
CA ASP A 78 10.10 9.28 1.52
C ASP A 78 10.15 9.37 3.05
N GLY A 79 11.09 8.64 3.65
CA GLY A 79 11.37 8.72 5.09
C GLY A 79 10.39 7.97 5.98
N THR A 80 9.38 7.30 5.42
CA THR A 80 8.43 6.52 6.23
C THR A 80 8.99 5.14 6.54
N SER A 81 9.19 4.81 7.83
CA SER A 81 9.53 3.45 8.28
C SER A 81 10.75 2.83 7.58
N GLY A 82 11.72 3.64 7.16
CA GLY A 82 12.92 3.19 6.43
C GLY A 82 12.72 3.02 4.91
N TYR A 83 11.51 3.27 4.39
CA TYR A 83 11.23 3.24 2.96
C TYR A 83 11.65 4.56 2.29
N LYS A 84 12.20 4.41 1.08
CA LYS A 84 12.33 5.53 0.15
C LYS A 84 10.96 5.86 -0.46
N ARG A 85 10.83 7.04 -1.06
CA ARG A 85 9.65 7.34 -1.89
C ARG A 85 9.45 6.27 -2.96
N TYR A 86 8.19 5.91 -3.21
CA TYR A 86 7.79 5.02 -4.30
C TYR A 86 8.37 5.47 -5.65
N LYS A 87 9.03 4.53 -6.35
CA LYS A 87 9.87 4.82 -7.53
C LYS A 87 9.54 4.05 -8.80
N LEU A 88 8.58 3.13 -8.74
CA LEU A 88 8.22 2.39 -9.95
C LEU A 88 7.54 3.33 -10.95
N LYS A 89 7.75 3.05 -12.25
CA LYS A 89 7.09 3.79 -13.35
C LYS A 89 5.66 3.29 -13.59
N LEU A 90 4.92 3.08 -12.50
CA LEU A 90 3.53 2.65 -12.53
C LEU A 90 2.69 3.71 -11.85
N ALA A 91 1.54 4.02 -12.44
CA ALA A 91 0.55 4.88 -11.80
C ALA A 91 -0.02 4.17 -10.57
N LEU A 92 -0.29 4.94 -9.51
CA LEU A 92 -1.08 4.41 -8.40
C LEU A 92 -2.53 4.22 -8.86
N PRO A 93 -3.28 3.38 -8.14
CA PRO A 93 -4.67 3.15 -8.47
C PRO A 93 -5.51 4.40 -8.58
N TYR A 94 -6.49 4.33 -9.48
CA TYR A 94 -7.46 5.40 -9.70
C TYR A 94 -6.84 6.76 -10.07
N GLY A 95 -5.59 6.77 -10.56
CA GLY A 95 -4.87 7.99 -10.92
C GLY A 95 -4.42 8.81 -9.71
N LEU A 96 -4.30 8.18 -8.53
CA LEU A 96 -3.88 8.85 -7.32
C LEU A 96 -2.38 9.21 -7.36
N GLU A 97 -2.00 10.17 -6.53
CA GLU A 97 -0.60 10.56 -6.34
C GLU A 97 -0.23 10.48 -4.86
N LEU A 98 1.00 10.05 -4.57
CA LEU A 98 1.53 10.10 -3.20
C LEU A 98 1.52 11.53 -2.62
N SER A 99 1.64 12.55 -3.47
CA SER A 99 1.59 13.96 -3.07
C SER A 99 0.17 14.51 -2.86
N ALA A 100 -0.88 13.71 -3.07
CA ALA A 100 -2.26 14.20 -2.92
C ALA A 100 -2.59 14.50 -1.45
N THR A 101 -3.30 15.60 -1.22
CA THR A 101 -3.91 15.92 0.08
C THR A 101 -5.19 15.12 0.29
N GLY A 102 -5.64 14.96 1.53
CA GLY A 102 -6.89 14.25 1.83
C GLY A 102 -8.08 14.75 1.01
N LYS A 103 -8.21 16.07 0.86
CA LYS A 103 -9.22 16.70 0.00
C LYS A 103 -9.11 16.29 -1.46
N ALA A 104 -7.92 16.34 -2.06
CA ALA A 104 -7.72 15.96 -3.46
C ALA A 104 -8.09 14.48 -3.71
N ILE A 105 -7.85 13.63 -2.72
CA ILE A 105 -8.21 12.20 -2.79
C ILE A 105 -9.72 12.02 -2.78
N VAL A 106 -10.44 12.74 -1.92
CA VAL A 106 -11.91 12.74 -1.87
C VAL A 106 -12.50 13.31 -3.16
N GLU A 107 -11.89 14.32 -3.77
CA GLU A 107 -12.32 14.85 -5.07
C GLU A 107 -12.19 13.81 -6.20
N VAL A 108 -11.15 12.97 -6.17
CA VAL A 108 -10.92 11.92 -7.17
C VAL A 108 -11.78 10.68 -6.91
N LEU A 109 -11.90 10.23 -5.66
CA LEU A 109 -12.53 8.95 -5.30
C LEU A 109 -13.98 9.08 -4.82
N GLY A 110 -14.45 10.29 -4.53
CA GLY A 110 -15.73 10.56 -3.89
C GLY A 110 -15.65 10.48 -2.36
N GLU A 111 -16.82 10.36 -1.72
CA GLU A 111 -16.89 10.21 -0.26
C GLU A 111 -16.37 8.83 0.19
N PRO A 112 -15.49 8.77 1.20
CA PRO A 112 -14.98 7.51 1.71
C PRO A 112 -15.99 6.81 2.63
N SER A 113 -15.87 5.49 2.70
CA SER A 113 -16.72 4.62 3.52
C SER A 113 -16.45 4.80 5.02
N ASN A 114 -15.20 5.06 5.40
CA ASN A 114 -14.80 5.28 6.79
C ASN A 114 -13.72 6.37 6.85
N LYS A 115 -13.73 7.16 7.93
CA LYS A 115 -12.77 8.23 8.21
C LYS A 115 -12.40 8.17 9.69
N THR A 116 -11.13 8.05 10.00
CA THR A 116 -10.62 8.25 11.36
C THR A 116 -9.88 9.58 11.45
N LYS A 117 -9.99 10.22 12.62
CA LYS A 117 -9.22 11.43 12.97
C LYS A 117 -8.02 11.03 13.83
N PHE A 118 -7.21 12.02 14.21
CA PHE A 118 -6.09 11.92 15.14
C PHE A 118 -6.22 10.78 16.19
N PRO A 119 -5.16 10.00 16.46
CA PRO A 119 -3.75 10.20 16.06
C PRO A 119 -3.37 9.65 14.68
N LYS A 120 -4.29 8.95 14.00
CA LYS A 120 -4.06 8.41 12.65
C LYS A 120 -5.20 8.87 11.75
N CYS A 121 -4.96 9.89 10.93
CA CYS A 121 -5.93 10.26 9.91
C CYS A 121 -5.91 9.20 8.81
N CYS A 122 -6.93 8.35 8.79
CA CYS A 122 -7.06 7.27 7.83
C CYS A 122 -8.39 7.41 7.10
N ILE A 123 -8.35 7.22 5.79
CA ILE A 123 -9.50 7.25 4.90
C ILE A 123 -9.63 5.91 4.21
N VAL A 124 -10.80 5.29 4.27
CA VAL A 124 -11.06 3.98 3.68
C VAL A 124 -12.16 4.05 2.64
N TYR A 125 -11.90 3.50 1.46
CA TYR A 125 -12.84 3.29 0.37
C TYR A 125 -13.05 1.79 0.22
N SER A 126 -13.93 1.23 1.03
CA SER A 126 -14.14 -0.22 1.13
C SER A 126 -14.50 -0.83 -0.23
N GLU A 127 -15.42 -0.21 -0.96
CA GLU A 127 -15.85 -0.67 -2.30
C GLU A 127 -14.73 -0.65 -3.35
N LYS A 128 -13.72 0.18 -3.13
CA LYS A 128 -12.56 0.34 -4.02
C LYS A 128 -11.34 -0.46 -3.55
N GLY A 129 -11.40 -1.03 -2.34
CA GLY A 129 -10.27 -1.69 -1.69
C GLY A 129 -9.09 -0.76 -1.43
N VAL A 130 -9.33 0.53 -1.13
CA VAL A 130 -8.25 1.51 -0.90
C VAL A 130 -8.31 2.02 0.53
N GLN A 131 -7.16 2.05 1.18
CA GLN A 131 -6.93 2.75 2.43
C GLN A 131 -5.81 3.78 2.24
N VAL A 132 -5.98 4.97 2.81
CA VAL A 132 -5.00 6.04 2.79
C VAL A 132 -4.69 6.46 4.21
N ASP A 133 -3.43 6.33 4.60
CA ASP A 133 -2.94 6.88 5.86
C ASP A 133 -2.32 8.25 5.58
N LEU A 134 -2.96 9.32 6.07
CA LEU A 134 -2.51 10.69 5.93
C LEU A 134 -1.69 11.11 7.14
N ALA A 135 -0.62 11.87 6.89
CA ALA A 135 0.20 12.49 7.91
C ALA A 135 -0.48 13.78 8.46
N ALA A 136 -1.79 13.73 8.70
CA ALA A 136 -2.63 14.87 9.03
C ALA A 136 -3.42 14.64 10.32
N LYS A 137 -3.90 15.72 10.96
CA LYS A 137 -4.87 15.62 12.07
C LYS A 137 -6.29 15.31 11.57
N ASP A 138 -6.61 15.85 10.40
CA ASP A 138 -7.89 15.72 9.71
C ASP A 138 -7.63 15.66 8.20
N TRP A 139 -8.51 15.00 7.44
CA TRP A 139 -8.38 14.86 5.99
C TRP A 139 -8.71 16.15 5.24
N GLU A 140 -9.46 17.06 5.89
CA GLU A 140 -9.78 18.39 5.38
C GLU A 140 -8.60 19.36 5.50
N ASP A 141 -7.53 18.99 6.20
CA ASP A 141 -6.38 19.85 6.42
C ASP A 141 -5.64 20.08 5.08
N PRO A 142 -5.59 21.34 4.59
CA PRO A 142 -5.06 21.63 3.25
C PRO A 142 -3.54 21.49 3.16
N LEU A 143 -2.83 21.38 4.30
CA LEU A 143 -1.37 21.41 4.35
C LEU A 143 -0.72 20.01 4.32
N TYR A 144 -1.49 18.94 4.51
CA TYR A 144 -0.94 17.60 4.68
C TYR A 144 -1.23 16.70 3.49
N VAL A 145 -0.15 16.13 2.95
CA VAL A 145 -0.17 15.14 1.87
C VAL A 145 -0.20 13.72 2.44
N ALA A 146 -0.58 12.76 1.62
CA ALA A 146 -0.45 11.34 1.95
C ALA A 146 1.03 10.99 2.18
N ALA A 147 1.38 10.92 3.47
CA ALA A 147 2.70 10.71 4.03
C ALA A 147 3.74 11.82 3.72
N ALA A 148 3.75 12.89 4.49
CA ALA A 148 4.99 13.61 4.81
C ALA A 148 4.92 14.08 6.26
N LEU A 149 5.58 13.37 7.18
CA LEU A 149 5.95 13.91 8.48
C LEU A 149 7.35 13.42 8.86
N ASP A 150 8.28 14.38 8.87
CA ASP A 150 9.57 14.26 9.53
C ASP A 150 9.34 14.48 11.04
N GLY A 151 9.82 13.53 11.86
CA GLY A 151 9.90 13.65 13.31
C GLY A 151 8.70 13.10 14.11
N TRP A 152 9.02 12.52 15.27
CA TRP A 152 8.15 12.04 16.36
C TRP A 152 7.79 10.54 16.39
N GLY A 153 8.78 9.72 16.77
CA GLY A 153 8.68 8.92 18.01
C GLY A 153 7.72 7.72 18.09
N GLY A 154 7.11 7.25 17.00
CA GLY A 154 6.31 6.03 16.99
C GLY A 154 6.41 5.29 15.65
N ASN A 155 6.71 3.99 15.69
CA ASN A 155 6.73 3.12 14.52
C ASN A 155 5.30 2.96 13.94
N TRP A 156 4.89 3.88 13.06
CA TRP A 156 3.62 3.79 12.35
C TRP A 156 3.86 3.98 10.85
N ALA A 157 3.47 2.98 10.07
CA ALA A 157 3.57 3.02 8.61
C ALA A 157 2.63 4.09 8.05
N MET A 158 3.19 5.13 7.42
CA MET A 158 2.47 6.17 6.67
C MET A 158 2.54 5.85 5.17
N GLY A 159 1.42 5.47 4.56
CA GLY A 159 1.43 5.03 3.17
C GLY A 159 0.04 4.79 2.62
N TRP A 160 0.01 4.56 1.31
CA TRP A 160 -1.20 4.11 0.62
C TRP A 160 -1.26 2.60 0.68
N THR A 161 -2.43 2.04 0.92
CA THR A 161 -2.60 0.59 0.90
C THR A 161 -3.80 0.19 0.03
N ILE A 162 -3.58 -0.78 -0.86
CA ILE A 162 -4.68 -1.46 -1.57
C ILE A 162 -4.94 -2.78 -0.85
N HIS A 163 -6.20 -3.12 -0.60
CA HIS A 163 -6.63 -4.32 0.11
C HIS A 163 -7.62 -5.16 -0.70
N LYS A 164 -7.63 -6.45 -0.42
CA LYS A 164 -8.60 -7.42 -0.97
C LYS A 164 -10.01 -7.32 -0.36
N ARG A 165 -10.25 -6.63 0.77
CA ARG A 165 -11.56 -6.69 1.46
C ARG A 165 -12.14 -5.34 1.92
N PRO A 166 -13.47 -5.14 1.73
CA PRO A 166 -14.25 -3.97 2.18
C PRO A 166 -14.64 -3.97 3.68
N HIS A 167 -14.02 -4.82 4.51
CA HIS A 167 -14.41 -5.00 5.91
C HIS A 167 -13.23 -4.75 6.85
N LEU A 168 -12.90 -3.47 7.00
CA LEU A 168 -12.32 -2.89 8.22
C LEU A 168 -13.38 -1.98 8.85
#